data_AF-A0A2R6K4Y1-F1
#
_entry.id   AF-A0A2R6K4Y1-F1
#
_cell.length_a   1.000
_cell.length_b   1.000
_cell.length_c   1.000
_cell.angle_alpha   90.00
_cell.angle_beta   90.00
_cell.angle_gamma   90.00
#
_symmetry.space_group_name_H-M   'P 1'
#
loop_
_entity.id
_entity.type
_entity.pdbx_description
1 polymer ?
#
loop_
_entity_poly.entity_id
_entity_poly.type
_entity_poly.pdbx_seq_one_letter_code
_entity_poly.pdbx_strand_id
1 'polypeptide(L)'
;MAFSAEAGGEAEGIGEYDVLYDDHRDEHYVAVAVAEDGVTLRRRDTEYYVPHGIFADWYDSGRIVPDGETHVETPDWIDADRDPSS
;
A
#
# COMPACT_ATOMS: atom_id res chain seq x y z
N MET A 1 -0.20 -20.36 25.75
CA MET A 1 0.46 -19.05 25.95
C MET A 1 1.15 -18.75 24.63
N ALA A 2 0.58 -17.85 23.84
CA ALA A 2 1.08 -17.52 22.50
C ALA A 2 2.18 -16.45 22.60
N PHE A 3 3.10 -16.50 21.65
CA PHE A 3 4.40 -15.84 21.63
C PHE A 3 4.32 -14.30 21.55
N SER A 4 5.31 -13.66 22.16
CA SER A 4 5.70 -12.26 22.00
C SER A 4 6.37 -12.01 20.65
N ALA A 5 6.05 -10.88 20.01
CA ALA A 5 6.87 -10.08 19.09
C ALA A 5 6.09 -8.75 18.90
N GLU A 6 6.50 -7.64 19.51
CA GLU A 6 7.56 -6.71 19.06
C GLU A 6 7.07 -5.80 17.94
N ALA A 7 7.15 -4.49 18.20
CA ALA A 7 7.01 -3.45 17.20
C ALA A 7 8.14 -3.63 16.16
N GLY A 8 7.83 -4.28 15.05
CA GLY A 8 8.63 -4.31 13.83
C GLY A 8 7.82 -3.62 12.74
N GLY A 9 8.31 -2.50 12.24
CA GLY A 9 7.89 -1.96 10.95
C GLY A 9 8.44 -2.90 9.89
N GLU A 10 7.66 -3.90 9.54
CA GLU A 10 7.95 -4.83 8.48
C GLU A 10 6.89 -4.60 7.41
N ALA A 11 7.32 -4.40 6.16
CA ALA A 11 6.43 -4.42 5.00
C ALA A 11 5.77 -5.82 4.79
N GLU A 12 5.83 -6.72 5.79
CA GLU A 12 5.01 -7.91 5.97
C GLU A 12 3.59 -7.48 6.36
N GLY A 13 2.81 -6.99 5.41
CA GLY A 13 1.42 -6.63 5.69
C GLY A 13 0.62 -6.14 4.51
N ILE A 14 1.28 -5.70 3.44
CA ILE A 14 0.59 -5.17 2.26
C ILE A 14 0.13 -6.33 1.38
N GLY A 15 -1.20 -6.48 1.31
CA GLY A 15 -1.86 -7.44 0.44
C GLY A 15 -2.14 -6.87 -0.95
N GLU A 16 -2.62 -7.74 -1.84
CA GLU A 16 -3.26 -7.28 -3.07
C GLU A 16 -4.56 -6.52 -2.71
N TYR A 17 -4.83 -5.44 -3.43
CA TYR A 17 -5.88 -4.44 -3.20
C TYR A 17 -5.74 -3.59 -1.94
N ASP A 18 -4.58 -3.63 -1.28
CA ASP A 18 -4.31 -2.76 -0.15
C ASP A 18 -4.11 -1.32 -0.62
N VAL A 19 -4.70 -0.37 0.11
CA VAL A 19 -4.65 1.05 -0.24
C VAL A 19 -3.54 1.72 0.56
N LEU A 20 -2.67 2.40 -0.17
CA LEU A 20 -1.48 3.03 0.33
C LEU A 20 -1.56 4.54 0.09
N TYR A 21 -1.22 5.32 1.10
CA TYR A 21 -1.18 6.77 1.00
C TYR A 21 0.27 7.27 1.12
N ASP A 22 0.75 8.04 0.14
CA ASP A 22 2.04 8.74 0.18
C ASP A 22 1.82 10.14 0.77
N ASP A 23 2.19 10.32 2.03
CA ASP A 23 2.06 11.59 2.77
C ASP A 23 2.88 12.71 2.13
N HIS A 24 4.07 12.39 1.61
CA HIS A 24 4.95 13.37 1.02
C HIS A 24 4.40 13.95 -0.29
N ARG A 25 3.64 13.17 -1.06
CA ARG A 25 3.06 13.58 -2.35
C ARG A 25 1.57 13.90 -2.26
N ASP A 26 0.92 13.59 -1.14
CA ASP A 26 -0.53 13.66 -0.98
C ASP A 26 -1.25 12.81 -2.05
N GLU A 27 -0.76 11.58 -2.26
CA GLU A 27 -1.23 10.70 -3.33
C GLU A 27 -1.64 9.33 -2.81
N HIS A 28 -2.70 8.77 -3.39
CA HIS A 28 -3.16 7.42 -3.08
C HIS A 28 -2.75 6.42 -4.16
N TYR A 29 -2.35 5.23 -3.72
CA TYR A 29 -1.93 4.11 -4.53
C TYR A 29 -2.68 2.85 -4.07
N VAL A 30 -2.94 1.92 -4.98
CA VAL A 30 -3.54 0.62 -4.67
C VAL A 30 -2.55 -0.47 -5.07
N ALA A 31 -2.22 -1.38 -4.16
CA ALA A 31 -1.35 -2.51 -4.46
C ALA A 31 -2.11 -3.54 -5.30
N VAL A 32 -2.09 -3.45 -6.61
CA VAL A 32 -2.86 -4.36 -7.50
C VAL A 32 -2.19 -5.71 -7.73
N ALA A 33 -0.90 -5.83 -7.41
CA ALA A 33 -0.20 -7.10 -7.40
C ALA A 33 1.01 -7.05 -6.45
N VAL A 34 1.22 -8.12 -5.69
CA VAL A 34 2.38 -8.29 -4.81
C VAL A 34 3.16 -9.52 -5.26
N ALA A 35 4.35 -9.32 -5.80
CA ALA A 35 5.26 -10.35 -6.27
C ALA A 35 6.46 -10.50 -5.33
N GLU A 36 7.28 -11.53 -5.57
CA GLU A 36 8.46 -11.84 -4.77
C GLU A 36 9.56 -10.77 -4.88
N ASP A 37 9.63 -10.09 -6.03
CA ASP A 37 10.66 -9.10 -6.36
C ASP A 37 10.18 -7.65 -6.20
N GLY A 38 8.87 -7.43 -6.11
CA GLY A 38 8.29 -6.10 -5.94
C GLY A 38 6.77 -6.06 -5.87
N VAL A 39 6.24 -4.85 -5.81
CA VAL A 39 4.82 -4.53 -5.73
C VAL A 39 4.43 -3.68 -6.93
N THR A 40 3.32 -4.03 -7.57
CA THR A 40 2.68 -3.19 -8.58
C THR A 40 1.64 -2.32 -7.91
N LEU A 41 1.85 -1.01 -7.97
CA LEU A 41 0.97 0.02 -7.45
C LEU A 41 0.18 0.66 -8.58
N ARG A 42 -1.12 0.83 -8.41
CA ARG A 42 -1.98 1.56 -9.33
C ARG A 42 -2.36 2.90 -8.74
N ARG A 43 -2.24 3.96 -9.55
CA ARG A 43 -2.74 5.30 -9.26
C ARG A 43 -3.69 5.69 -10.39
N ARG A 44 -4.99 5.79 -10.11
CA ARG A 44 -6.03 6.03 -11.12
C ARG A 44 -5.93 5.00 -12.25
N ASP A 45 -5.65 5.42 -13.48
CA ASP A 45 -5.52 4.56 -14.67
C ASP A 45 -4.06 4.20 -15.01
N THR A 46 -3.11 4.40 -14.09
CA THR A 46 -1.70 4.13 -14.34
C THR A 46 -1.12 3.19 -13.31
N GLU A 47 -0.42 2.16 -13.78
CA GLU A 47 0.27 1.16 -12.95
C GLU A 47 1.78 1.44 -12.91
N TYR A 48 2.38 1.20 -11.76
CA TYR A 48 3.79 1.42 -11.45
C TYR A 48 4.33 0.19 -10.75
N TYR A 49 5.33 -0.46 -11.34
CA TYR A 49 6.07 -1.50 -10.65
C TYR A 49 7.15 -0.87 -9.76
N VAL A 50 7.13 -1.23 -8.48
CA VAL A 50 8.10 -0.79 -7.47
C VAL A 50 8.80 -2.03 -6.91
N PRO A 51 10.12 -2.20 -7.12
CA PRO A 51 10.85 -3.34 -6.56
C PRO A 51 10.88 -3.26 -5.03
N HIS A 52 10.87 -4.42 -4.36
CA HIS A 52 10.74 -4.52 -2.90
C HIS A 52 11.80 -3.74 -2.14
N GLY A 53 13.04 -3.70 -2.63
CA GLY A 53 14.10 -2.93 -2.00
C GLY A 53 13.81 -1.43 -1.93
N ILE A 54 13.07 -0.87 -2.91
CA ILE A 54 12.64 0.52 -2.90
C ILE A 54 11.35 0.68 -2.09
N PHE A 55 10.41 -0.25 -2.25
CA PHE A 55 9.14 -0.21 -1.54
C PHE A 55 9.32 -0.28 -0.03
N ALA A 56 10.20 -1.16 0.45
CA ALA A 56 10.54 -1.31 1.86
C ALA A 56 11.13 -0.01 2.45
N ASP A 57 11.99 0.68 1.70
CA ASP A 57 12.56 1.97 2.12
C ASP A 57 11.46 3.04 2.26
N TRP A 58 10.49 3.07 1.33
CA TRP A 58 9.36 4.01 1.39
C TRP A 58 8.43 3.71 2.57
N TYR A 59 8.19 2.43 2.84
CA TYR A 59 7.34 1.98 3.94
C TYR A 59 7.99 2.24 5.31
N ASP A 60 9.26 1.84 5.48
CA ASP A 60 10.03 2.05 6.72
C ASP A 60 10.25 3.54 7.04
N SER A 61 10.43 4.36 6.00
CA SER A 61 10.52 5.81 6.16
C SER A 61 9.22 6.48 6.63
N GLY A 62 8.10 5.74 6.72
CA GLY A 62 6.77 6.29 6.99
C GLY A 62 6.28 7.21 5.89
N ARG A 63 6.88 7.12 4.69
CA ARG A 63 6.49 7.92 3.53
C ARG A 63 5.19 7.41 2.95
N ILE A 64 5.06 6.09 2.91
CA ILE A 64 3.83 5.41 2.54
C ILE A 64 3.26 4.75 3.78
N VAL A 65 1.97 4.99 4.01
CA VAL A 65 1.20 4.44 5.12
C VAL A 65 -0.02 3.71 4.58
N PRO A 66 -0.40 2.56 5.17
CA PRO A 66 -1.63 1.88 4.79
C PRO A 66 -2.84 2.71 5.24
N ASP A 67 -3.88 2.75 4.41
CA ASP A 67 -5.10 3.55 4.62
C ASP A 67 -5.77 3.26 5.98
N GLY A 68 -5.67 2.03 6.48
CA GLY A 68 -6.20 1.64 7.78
C GLY A 68 -5.63 2.42 8.97
N GLU A 69 -4.47 3.08 8.83
CA GLU A 69 -3.83 3.87 9.88
C GLU A 69 -4.09 5.38 9.75
N THR A 70 -4.44 5.85 8.56
CA THR A 70 -4.69 7.28 8.29
C THR A 70 -6.16 7.52 7.99
N HIS A 71 -6.79 8.42 8.76
CA HIS A 71 -8.16 8.87 8.48
C HIS A 71 -8.19 9.85 7.29
N VAL A 72 -7.68 9.41 6.13
CA VAL A 72 -7.71 10.16 4.88
C VAL A 72 -8.88 9.63 4.07
N GLU A 73 -9.68 10.54 3.50
CA GLU A 73 -10.79 10.14 2.65
C GLU A 73 -10.26 9.44 1.40
N THR A 74 -10.54 8.14 1.29
CA THR A 74 -10.17 7.35 0.13
C THR A 74 -10.89 7.91 -1.09
N PRO A 75 -10.17 8.26 -2.18
CA PRO A 75 -10.79 8.88 -3.33
C PRO A 75 -11.71 7.90 -4.07
N ASP A 76 -12.82 8.41 -4.63
CA ASP A 76 -13.91 7.63 -5.26
C ASP A 76 -13.44 6.64 -6.36
N TRP A 77 -12.32 6.95 -7.03
CA TRP A 77 -11.74 6.06 -8.05
C TRP A 77 -11.14 4.76 -7.47
N ILE A 78 -10.81 4.73 -6.17
CA ILE A 78 -10.33 3.53 -5.48
C ILE A 78 -11.49 2.61 -5.13
N ASP A 79 -12.65 3.16 -4.78
CA ASP A 79 -13.85 2.37 -4.48
C ASP A 79 -14.28 1.54 -5.72
N ALA A 80 -14.15 2.13 -6.91
CA ALA A 80 -14.35 1.44 -8.18
C ALA A 80 -13.32 0.34 -8.49
N ASP A 81 -12.12 0.38 -7.89
CA ASP A 81 -11.09 -0.65 -8.04
C ASP A 81 -11.29 -1.80 -7.05
N ARG A 82 -11.83 -1.49 -5.86
CA ARG A 82 -12.13 -2.47 -4.80
C ARG A 82 -13.29 -3.39 -5.14
N ASP A 83 -14.24 -2.90 -5.95
CA ASP A 83 -15.41 -3.65 -6.41
C ASP A 83 -15.43 -3.73 -7.95
N PRO A 84 -14.77 -4.74 -8.57
CA PRO A 84 -14.76 -4.90 -10.02
C PRO A 84 -16.13 -5.33 -10.63
N SER A 85 -17.23 -5.22 -9.87
CA SER A 85 -18.56 -5.76 -10.22
C SER A 85 -19.66 -4.72 -10.49
N SER A 86 -19.34 -3.42 -10.70
CA SER A 86 -20.37 -2.39 -10.94
C SER A 86 -20.52 -1.94 -12.39
#